data_AF-A0A5R8KGP1-F1
#
_entry.id   AF-A0A5R8KGP1-F1
#
_cell.length_a   1.000
_cell.length_b   1.000
_cell.length_c   1.000
_cell.angle_alpha   90.00
_cell.angle_beta   90.00
_cell.angle_gamma   90.00
#
_symmetry.space_group_name_H-M   'P 1'
#
loop_
_entity.id
_entity.type
_entity.pdbx_description
1 polymer ?
#
loop_
_entity_poly.entity_id
_entity_poly.type
_entity_poly.pdbx_seq_one_letter_code
_entity_poly.pdbx_strand_id
1 'polypeptide(L)'
;MELTQNLKALLQDIGESSALLQLCMRLHESADWRVYRNYAEHGCDLVLIGNGKTIKIEVKTRQNVIKKQANRTTLHFTLTESERNSAQFVIAYWFDRAAYFVLPTSALKPSRSKTKTLYKFIAYCSNVVNDFTDFSKGCHEAWHYIMDETKAK
;
A
#
# COMPACT_ATOMS: atom_id res chain seq x y z
N MET A 1 20.89 2.75 14.09
CA MET A 1 21.16 1.50 13.36
C MET A 1 20.36 1.59 12.08
N GLU A 2 20.98 1.39 10.92
CA GLU A 2 20.26 1.32 9.65
C GLU A 2 19.92 -0.14 9.34
N LEU A 3 18.75 -0.36 8.75
CA LEU A 3 18.39 -1.64 8.18
C LEU A 3 19.38 -2.04 7.08
N THR A 4 19.91 -3.26 7.14
CA THR A 4 20.68 -3.82 6.03
C THR A 4 19.81 -3.83 4.77
N GLN A 5 20.43 -3.65 3.60
CA GLN A 5 19.67 -3.65 2.33
C GLN A 5 18.93 -4.98 2.13
N ASN A 6 19.55 -6.09 2.53
CA ASN A 6 18.93 -7.42 2.48
C ASN A 6 17.64 -7.49 3.30
N LEU A 7 17.61 -6.90 4.51
CA LEU A 7 16.41 -6.91 5.33
C LEU A 7 15.33 -5.95 4.75
N LYS A 8 15.71 -4.82 4.14
CA LYS A 8 14.75 -3.94 3.45
C LYS A 8 14.10 -4.67 2.27
N ALA A 9 14.91 -5.34 1.44
CA ALA A 9 14.42 -6.12 0.30
C ALA A 9 13.49 -7.25 0.76
N LEU A 10 13.89 -8.01 1.78
CA LEU A 10 13.05 -9.09 2.33
C LEU A 10 11.70 -8.58 2.84
N LEU A 11 11.67 -7.44 3.53
CA LEU A 11 10.41 -6.86 4.02
C LEU A 11 9.53 -6.33 2.89
N GLN A 12 10.14 -5.83 1.82
CA GLN A 12 9.42 -5.47 0.61
C GLN A 12 8.79 -6.73 0.00
N ASP A 13 9.57 -7.77 -0.25
CA ASP A 13 9.09 -9.04 -0.82
C ASP A 13 7.96 -9.65 0.01
N ILE A 14 8.10 -9.67 1.35
CA ILE A 14 7.08 -10.21 2.26
C ILE A 14 5.79 -9.38 2.15
N GLY A 15 5.87 -8.05 2.19
CA GLY A 15 4.66 -7.24 2.16
C GLY A 15 3.96 -7.24 0.80
N GLU A 16 4.70 -7.26 -0.31
CA GLU A 16 4.14 -7.46 -1.66
C GLU A 16 3.48 -8.84 -1.78
N SER A 17 4.16 -9.90 -1.31
CA SER A 17 3.60 -11.26 -1.29
C SER A 17 2.34 -11.36 -0.44
N SER A 18 2.31 -10.65 0.69
CA SER A 18 1.15 -10.65 1.58
C SER A 18 -0.02 -9.88 0.98
N ALA A 19 0.22 -8.71 0.37
CA ALA A 19 -0.82 -7.97 -0.37
C ALA A 19 -1.39 -8.78 -1.54
N LEU A 20 -0.54 -9.48 -2.30
CA LEU A 20 -0.95 -10.41 -3.35
C LEU A 20 -1.87 -11.50 -2.79
N LEU A 21 -1.47 -12.17 -1.70
CA LEU A 21 -2.27 -13.22 -1.07
C LEU A 21 -3.63 -12.66 -0.61
N GLN A 22 -3.66 -11.50 0.04
CA GLN A 22 -4.89 -10.86 0.51
C GLN A 22 -5.86 -10.56 -0.65
N LEU A 23 -5.35 -10.12 -1.80
CA LEU A 23 -6.15 -9.89 -3.00
C LEU A 23 -6.65 -11.21 -3.60
N CYS A 24 -5.79 -12.22 -3.74
CA CYS A 24 -6.19 -13.55 -4.22
C CYS A 24 -7.30 -14.16 -3.36
N MET A 25 -7.18 -14.06 -2.04
CA MET A 25 -8.21 -14.56 -1.12
C MET A 25 -9.53 -13.80 -1.26
N ARG A 26 -9.51 -12.48 -1.49
CA ARG A 26 -10.75 -11.70 -1.66
C ARG A 26 -11.42 -11.92 -3.00
N LEU A 27 -10.64 -12.29 -4.03
CA LEU A 27 -11.12 -12.51 -5.38
C LEU A 27 -11.25 -14.01 -5.73
N HIS A 28 -11.12 -14.91 -4.76
CA HIS A 28 -11.09 -16.35 -5.04
C HIS A 28 -12.38 -16.89 -5.68
N GLU A 29 -13.54 -16.28 -5.37
CA GLU A 29 -14.83 -16.63 -5.98
C GLU A 29 -15.10 -15.88 -7.29
N SER A 30 -14.25 -14.92 -7.65
CA SER A 30 -14.42 -14.15 -8.88
C SER A 30 -13.96 -14.98 -10.08
N ALA A 31 -14.90 -15.35 -10.94
CA ALA A 31 -14.60 -16.10 -12.15
C ALA A 31 -13.72 -15.30 -13.13
N ASP A 32 -13.96 -13.98 -13.21
CA ASP A 32 -13.44 -13.13 -14.28
C ASP A 32 -12.19 -12.32 -13.90
N TRP A 33 -11.84 -12.28 -12.62
CA TRP A 33 -10.69 -11.51 -12.13
C TRP A 33 -9.54 -12.39 -11.66
N ARG A 34 -8.33 -12.01 -12.04
CA ARG A 34 -7.09 -12.65 -11.60
C ARG A 34 -6.10 -11.62 -11.12
N VAL A 35 -5.32 -11.98 -10.10
CA VAL A 35 -4.30 -11.12 -9.49
C VAL A 35 -2.94 -11.64 -9.91
N TYR A 36 -2.08 -10.75 -10.41
CA TYR A 36 -0.74 -11.07 -10.84
C TYR A 36 0.28 -10.12 -10.22
N ARG A 37 1.50 -10.62 -10.03
CA ARG A 37 2.67 -9.75 -9.86
C ARG A 37 3.03 -9.16 -11.21
N ASN A 38 3.37 -7.88 -11.20
CA ASN A 38 3.86 -7.22 -12.40
C ASN A 38 5.40 -7.29 -12.44
N TYR A 39 5.93 -8.07 -13.37
CA TYR A 39 7.37 -8.19 -13.63
C TYR A 39 7.83 -7.41 -14.86
N ALA A 40 6.88 -6.90 -15.66
CA ALA A 40 7.14 -6.43 -17.02
C ALA A 40 7.07 -4.90 -17.16
N GLU A 41 6.31 -4.21 -16.30
CA GLU A 41 6.17 -2.75 -16.38
C GLU A 41 6.79 -2.02 -15.19
N HIS A 42 7.49 -0.92 -15.46
CA HIS A 42 7.79 0.08 -14.44
C HIS A 42 6.50 0.80 -14.03
N GLY A 43 6.16 0.77 -12.74
CA GLY A 43 5.20 1.71 -12.15
C GLY A 43 4.08 1.13 -11.30
N CYS A 44 3.98 -0.20 -11.15
CA CYS A 44 3.16 -0.83 -10.11
C CYS A 44 3.68 -2.24 -9.78
N ASP A 45 3.39 -2.72 -8.57
CA ASP A 45 3.87 -4.03 -8.10
C ASP A 45 2.88 -5.16 -8.43
N LEU A 46 1.58 -4.87 -8.38
CA LEU A 46 0.51 -5.82 -8.61
C LEU A 46 -0.48 -5.31 -9.66
N VAL A 47 -1.05 -6.25 -10.41
CA VAL A 47 -2.13 -5.97 -11.37
C VAL A 47 -3.28 -6.94 -11.19
N LEU A 48 -4.50 -6.42 -11.25
CA LEU A 48 -5.71 -7.22 -11.38
C LEU A 48 -6.17 -7.11 -12.84
N ILE A 49 -6.44 -8.25 -13.47
CA ILE A 49 -6.92 -8.32 -14.85
C ILE A 49 -8.25 -9.04 -14.85
N GLY A 50 -9.25 -8.43 -15.47
CA GLY A 50 -10.60 -8.99 -15.60
C GLY A 50 -11.55 -8.07 -16.34
N ASN A 51 -12.57 -8.63 -16.99
CA ASN A 51 -13.62 -7.87 -17.71
C ASN A 51 -13.09 -6.81 -18.70
N GLY A 52 -11.97 -7.10 -19.39
CA GLY A 52 -11.33 -6.16 -20.31
C GLY A 52 -10.69 -4.94 -19.63
N LYS A 53 -10.59 -4.94 -18.30
CA LYS A 53 -9.99 -3.88 -17.48
C LYS A 53 -8.71 -4.39 -16.81
N THR A 54 -7.81 -3.46 -16.53
CA THR A 54 -6.60 -3.69 -15.74
C THR A 54 -6.60 -2.69 -14.58
N ILE A 55 -6.52 -3.18 -13.35
CA ILE A 55 -6.35 -2.34 -12.16
C ILE A 55 -4.90 -2.44 -11.70
N LYS A 56 -4.19 -1.31 -11.67
CA LYS A 56 -2.78 -1.22 -11.29
C LYS A 56 -2.63 -0.81 -9.82
N ILE A 57 -1.81 -1.54 -9.06
CA ILE A 57 -1.67 -1.37 -7.61
C ILE A 57 -0.19 -1.28 -7.24
N GLU A 58 0.14 -0.24 -6.48
CA GLU A 58 1.43 -0.07 -5.82
C GLU A 58 1.38 -0.60 -4.39
N VAL A 59 2.41 -1.28 -3.91
CA VAL A 59 2.53 -1.76 -2.53
C VAL A 59 3.68 -1.04 -1.84
N LYS A 60 3.40 -0.36 -0.73
CA LYS A 60 4.44 0.27 0.09
C LYS A 60 4.50 -0.39 1.46
N THR A 61 5.65 -0.94 1.80
CA THR A 61 5.86 -1.62 3.09
C THR A 61 6.75 -0.79 4.00
N ARG A 62 6.41 -0.69 5.29
CA ARG A 62 7.19 0.08 6.27
C ARG A 62 7.14 -0.56 7.67
N GLN A 63 8.18 -0.32 8.45
CA GLN A 63 8.31 -0.75 9.85
C GLN A 63 9.08 0.30 10.67
N ASN A 64 8.84 0.39 11.98
CA ASN A 64 9.57 1.29 12.89
C ASN A 64 10.73 0.59 13.64
N VAL A 65 10.80 -0.75 13.60
CA VAL A 65 11.55 -1.63 14.54
C VAL A 65 13.00 -1.23 14.83
N ILE A 66 13.69 -0.50 13.96
CA ILE A 66 15.15 -0.29 14.07
C ILE A 66 15.56 1.11 14.55
N LYS A 67 14.61 2.01 14.83
CA LYS A 67 14.91 3.32 15.43
C LYS A 67 14.65 3.28 16.94
N LYS A 68 15.71 3.39 17.74
CA LYS A 68 15.71 3.42 19.23
C LYS A 68 14.79 4.48 19.88
N GLN A 69 14.14 5.37 19.11
CA GLN A 69 13.36 6.49 19.64
C GLN A 69 12.26 7.03 18.70
N ALA A 70 11.94 6.37 17.57
CA ALA A 70 11.01 6.95 16.61
C ALA A 70 9.55 6.73 17.02
N ASN A 71 8.77 7.80 16.95
CA ASN A 71 7.33 7.89 17.23
C ASN A 71 6.56 6.66 16.71
N ARG A 72 6.29 5.66 17.57
CA ARG A 72 5.59 4.40 17.21
C ARG A 72 4.13 4.61 16.81
N THR A 73 3.66 5.85 16.90
CA THR A 73 2.31 6.30 16.60
C THR A 73 2.17 6.73 15.15
N THR A 74 3.25 6.94 14.39
CA THR A 74 3.14 7.44 13.01
C THR A 74 4.01 6.67 12.04
N LEU A 75 3.53 6.50 10.80
CA LEU A 75 4.30 5.89 9.73
C LEU A 75 3.99 6.54 8.37
N HIS A 76 5.05 6.89 7.64
CA HIS A 76 4.94 7.61 6.37
C HIS A 76 5.18 6.66 5.21
N PHE A 77 4.18 6.52 4.35
CA PHE A 77 4.25 5.83 3.08
C PHE A 77 4.37 6.87 1.98
N THR A 78 5.36 6.72 1.11
CA THR A 78 5.68 7.73 0.10
C THR A 78 5.75 7.07 -1.27
N LEU A 79 5.11 7.71 -2.24
CA LEU A 79 5.19 7.38 -3.65
C LEU A 79 5.93 8.49 -4.38
N THR A 80 6.70 8.09 -5.38
CA THR A 80 7.18 8.98 -6.42
C THR A 80 6.02 9.42 -7.32
N GLU A 81 6.23 10.48 -8.09
CA GLU A 81 5.26 10.92 -9.09
C GLU A 81 4.97 9.84 -10.14
N SER A 82 6.00 9.11 -10.58
CA SER A 82 5.84 8.00 -11.52
C SER A 82 4.93 6.90 -10.97
N GLU A 83 5.21 6.44 -9.74
CA GLU A 83 4.38 5.41 -9.06
C GLU A 83 2.93 5.87 -8.89
N ARG A 84 2.71 7.12 -8.46
CA ARG A 84 1.35 7.66 -8.33
C ARG A 84 0.61 7.67 -9.66
N ASN A 85 1.27 8.03 -10.75
CA ASN A 85 0.64 8.17 -12.06
C ASN A 85 0.42 6.81 -12.74
N SER A 86 1.21 5.80 -12.38
CA SER A 86 1.13 4.46 -12.95
C SER A 86 0.19 3.51 -12.19
N ALA A 87 -0.09 3.78 -10.92
CA ALA A 87 -1.00 2.98 -10.09
C ALA A 87 -2.31 3.73 -9.77
N GLN A 88 -3.42 3.00 -9.75
CA GLN A 88 -4.73 3.52 -9.33
C GLN A 88 -4.91 3.45 -7.82
N PHE A 89 -4.35 2.41 -7.20
CA PHE A 89 -4.42 2.20 -5.75
C PHE A 89 -3.03 2.03 -5.15
N VAL A 90 -2.92 2.37 -3.87
CA VAL A 90 -1.79 1.96 -3.04
C VAL A 90 -2.29 1.08 -1.90
N ILE A 91 -1.55 0.01 -1.64
CA ILE A 91 -1.64 -0.81 -0.44
C ILE A 91 -0.42 -0.46 0.43
N ALA A 92 -0.65 0.25 1.52
CA ALA A 92 0.37 0.58 2.50
C ALA A 92 0.33 -0.43 3.65
N TYR A 93 1.38 -1.23 3.81
CA TYR A 93 1.48 -2.25 4.85
C TYR A 93 2.41 -1.84 5.99
N TRP A 94 1.85 -1.72 7.20
CA TRP A 94 2.59 -1.46 8.43
C TRP A 94 2.87 -2.76 9.19
N PHE A 95 4.10 -3.25 9.08
CA PHE A 95 4.53 -4.52 9.70
C PHE A 95 4.31 -4.58 11.21
N ASP A 96 4.74 -3.56 11.97
CA ASP A 96 4.66 -3.59 13.44
C ASP A 96 3.23 -3.72 13.98
N ARG A 97 2.23 -3.38 13.15
CA ARG A 97 0.81 -3.41 13.49
C ARG A 97 0.04 -4.48 12.71
N ALA A 98 0.71 -5.20 11.81
CA ALA A 98 0.08 -6.10 10.84
C ALA A 98 -1.14 -5.49 10.13
N ALA A 99 -1.04 -4.20 9.76
CA ALA A 99 -2.19 -3.41 9.30
C ALA A 99 -2.05 -2.99 7.84
N TYR A 100 -3.10 -3.20 7.06
CA TYR A 100 -3.21 -2.71 5.69
C TYR A 100 -3.98 -1.41 5.63
N PHE A 101 -3.45 -0.45 4.87
CA PHE A 101 -4.17 0.73 4.46
C PHE A 101 -4.32 0.72 2.95
N VAL A 102 -5.57 0.73 2.49
CA VAL A 102 -5.90 0.69 1.06
C VAL A 102 -6.57 2.00 0.70
N LEU A 103 -6.10 2.64 -0.36
CA LEU A 103 -6.64 3.92 -0.79
C LEU A 103 -6.31 4.19 -2.26
N PRO A 104 -7.14 4.97 -2.97
CA PRO A 104 -6.80 5.45 -4.31
C PRO A 104 -5.59 6.38 -4.26
N THR A 105 -4.72 6.31 -5.27
CA THR A 105 -3.52 7.16 -5.36
C THR A 105 -3.87 8.65 -5.52
N SER A 106 -5.08 8.96 -5.98
CA SER A 106 -5.64 10.31 -6.05
C SER A 106 -5.84 10.96 -4.67
N ALA A 107 -6.02 10.17 -3.61
CA ALA A 107 -6.17 10.67 -2.24
C ALA A 107 -4.84 11.01 -1.54
N LEU A 108 -3.70 10.72 -2.17
CA LEU A 108 -2.39 11.02 -1.61
C LEU A 108 -2.09 12.52 -1.64
N LYS A 109 -1.57 13.04 -0.52
CA LYS A 109 -1.22 14.46 -0.42
C LYS A 109 0.16 14.72 -1.02
N PRO A 110 0.32 15.70 -1.93
CA PRO A 110 1.62 16.07 -2.42
C PRO A 110 2.48 16.69 -1.30
N SER A 111 3.77 16.39 -1.32
CA SER A 111 4.76 16.93 -0.41
C SER A 111 6.01 17.26 -1.22
N ARG A 112 6.38 18.54 -1.20
CA ARG A 112 7.55 19.04 -1.92
C ARG A 112 8.80 18.77 -1.09
N SER A 113 9.76 18.01 -1.63
CA SER A 113 11.06 17.83 -1.01
C SER A 113 12.14 18.28 -1.99
N LYS A 114 12.70 19.47 -1.73
CA LYS A 114 13.70 20.14 -2.58
C LYS A 114 13.23 20.30 -4.04
N THR A 115 13.48 19.29 -4.88
CA THR A 115 13.27 19.29 -6.34
C THR A 115 12.29 18.24 -6.85
N LYS A 116 11.86 17.27 -6.01
CA LYS A 116 10.93 16.20 -6.43
C LYS A 116 9.61 16.31 -5.68
N THR A 117 8.50 16.14 -6.42
CA THR A 117 7.17 15.97 -5.84
C THR A 117 7.01 14.53 -5.39
N LEU A 118 6.70 14.35 -4.11
CA LEU A 118 6.40 13.06 -3.52
C LEU A 118 4.96 13.07 -3.04
N TYR A 119 4.32 11.92 -3.02
CA TYR A 119 2.94 11.77 -2.59
C TYR A 119 2.90 10.92 -1.33
N LYS A 120 2.26 11.41 -0.28
CA LYS A 120 2.36 10.81 1.06
C LYS A 120 1.00 10.35 1.56
N PHE A 121 1.02 9.14 2.12
CA PHE A 121 0.04 8.68 3.08
C PHE A 121 0.72 8.58 4.44
N ILE A 122 0.06 9.05 5.49
CA ILE A 122 0.58 8.99 6.86
C ILE A 122 -0.43 8.21 7.70
N ALA A 123 -0.01 7.05 8.18
CA ALA A 123 -0.79 6.27 9.14
C ALA A 123 -0.53 6.81 10.54
N TYR A 124 -1.60 7.07 11.30
CA TYR A 124 -1.55 7.55 12.68
C TYR A 124 -2.26 6.53 13.58
N CYS A 125 -1.57 6.04 14.60
CA CYS A 125 -2.09 5.15 15.63
C CYS A 125 -1.91 5.83 16.98
N SER A 126 -3.02 6.06 17.69
CA SER A 126 -2.99 6.63 19.03
C SER A 126 -2.64 5.54 20.04
N ASN A 127 -1.62 5.77 20.87
CA ASN A 127 -1.28 4.87 21.97
C ASN A 127 -2.31 4.91 23.11
N VAL A 128 -3.16 5.95 23.17
CA VAL A 128 -4.17 6.11 24.23
C VAL A 128 -5.37 5.20 23.97
N VAL A 129 -5.88 5.21 22.74
CA VAL A 129 -7.02 4.37 22.34
C VAL A 129 -6.61 3.06 21.65
N ASN A 130 -5.31 2.89 21.38
CA ASN A 130 -4.73 1.77 20.65
C ASN A 130 -5.44 1.48 19.31
N ASP A 131 -5.79 2.55 18.59
CA ASP A 131 -6.53 2.50 17.32
C ASP A 131 -5.96 3.55 16.34
N PHE A 132 -6.25 3.39 15.06
CA PHE A 132 -5.93 4.36 14.03
C PHE A 132 -6.81 5.60 14.13
N THR A 133 -6.26 6.77 13.79
CA THR A 133 -6.99 8.04 13.87
C THR A 133 -7.13 8.69 12.50
N ASP A 134 -8.07 9.62 12.41
CA ASP A 134 -8.26 10.51 11.27
C ASP A 134 -8.47 9.75 9.96
N PHE A 135 -7.87 10.25 8.88
CA PHE A 135 -7.92 9.64 7.55
C PHE A 135 -7.39 8.20 7.53
N SER A 136 -6.41 7.86 8.39
CA SER A 136 -5.83 6.51 8.40
C SER A 136 -6.81 5.45 8.89
N LYS A 137 -7.77 5.80 9.77
CA LYS A 137 -8.85 4.91 10.18
C LYS A 137 -9.76 4.53 9.02
N GLY A 138 -10.10 5.48 8.15
CA GLY A 138 -10.94 5.24 6.97
C GLY A 138 -10.27 4.39 5.90
N CYS A 139 -8.93 4.40 5.84
CA CYS A 139 -8.17 3.56 4.90
C CYS A 139 -7.81 2.17 5.47
N HIS A 140 -7.96 1.96 6.77
CA HIS A 140 -7.58 0.70 7.42
C HIS A 140 -8.50 -0.44 6.95
N GLU A 141 -7.89 -1.52 6.43
CA GLU A 141 -8.60 -2.65 5.82
C GLU A 141 -9.63 -2.24 4.74
N ALA A 142 -9.45 -1.07 4.11
CA ALA A 142 -10.38 -0.49 3.15
C ALA A 142 -10.31 -1.15 1.75
N TRP A 143 -10.27 -2.48 1.71
CA TRP A 143 -10.21 -3.28 0.49
C TRP A 143 -11.37 -3.02 -0.47
N HIS A 144 -12.50 -2.53 0.05
CA HIS A 144 -13.67 -2.15 -0.74
C HIS A 144 -13.32 -1.20 -1.89
N TYR A 145 -12.34 -0.29 -1.71
CA TYR A 145 -11.88 0.58 -2.80
C TYR A 145 -11.45 -0.17 -4.06
N ILE A 146 -10.77 -1.32 -3.90
CA ILE A 146 -10.35 -2.14 -5.04
C ILE A 146 -11.50 -3.08 -5.44
N MET A 147 -12.20 -3.67 -4.48
CA MET A 147 -13.23 -4.67 -4.76
C MET A 147 -14.43 -4.08 -5.50
N ASP A 148 -14.80 -2.83 -5.24
CA ASP A 148 -15.94 -2.20 -5.90
C ASP A 148 -15.65 -1.95 -7.39
N GLU A 149 -14.40 -1.65 -7.76
CA GLU A 149 -13.97 -1.57 -9.17
C GLU A 149 -14.09 -2.92 -9.89
N THR A 150 -13.92 -4.04 -9.17
CA THR A 150 -14.08 -5.38 -9.78
C THR A 150 -15.53 -5.75 -10.05
N LYS A 151 -16.49 -5.06 -9.41
CA LYS A 151 -17.93 -5.25 -9.57
C LYS A 151 -18.55 -4.31 -10.61
N ALA A 152 -17.87 -3.21 -10.92
CA ALA A 152 -18.32 -2.25 -11.92
C ALA A 152 -18.27 -2.87 -13.32
N LYS A 153 -19.45 -3.12 -13.91
CA LYS A 153 -19.61 -3.59 -15.29
C LYS A 153 -19.08 -2.54 -16.26
#